data_AF-A0A7Y9ECY0-F1
#
_entry.id   AF-A0A7Y9ECY0-F1
#
_cell.length_a   1.000
_cell.length_b   1.000
_cell.length_c   1.000
_cell.angle_alpha   90.00
_cell.angle_beta   90.00
_cell.angle_gamma   90.00
#
_symmetry.space_group_name_H-M   'P 1'
#
loop_
_entity.id
_entity.type
_entity.pdbx_description
1 polymer ?
#
loop_
_entity_poly.entity_id
_entity_poly.type
_entity_poly.pdbx_seq_one_letter_code
_entity_poly.pdbx_strand_id
1 'polypeptide(L)'
;MLAVEGTCLGMPLSRPLGDGVWELRINLHPKDIRITYWFPGHDRVVLSTVFRKTRDAETAQVRRAKQAQKVCEAEHDTDQIISVIESPEGS
;
A
#
# COMPACT_ATOMS: atom_id res chain seq x y z
N MET A 1 5.48 14.14 0.95
CA MET A 1 4.02 14.35 0.83
C MET A 1 3.21 13.24 1.49
N LEU A 2 3.37 11.93 1.25
CA LEU A 2 2.68 10.92 2.10
C LEU A 2 3.07 10.99 3.59
N ALA A 3 4.37 11.09 3.88
CA ALA A 3 4.87 11.20 5.26
C ALA A 3 4.47 12.49 5.99
N VAL A 4 3.94 13.48 5.28
CA VAL A 4 3.54 14.78 5.84
C VAL A 4 2.01 14.85 5.99
N GLU A 5 1.28 14.38 4.98
CA GLU A 5 -0.19 14.49 4.97
C GLU A 5 -0.90 13.26 5.52
N GLY A 6 -0.25 12.09 5.58
CA GLY A 6 -0.82 10.87 6.14
C GLY A 6 -2.19 10.53 5.54
N THR A 7 -3.20 10.40 6.40
CA THR A 7 -4.58 10.09 6.03
C THR A 7 -5.30 11.25 5.32
N CYS A 8 -4.79 12.47 5.39
CA CYS A 8 -5.34 13.62 4.68
C CYS A 8 -4.94 13.64 3.19
N LEU A 9 -3.99 12.79 2.78
CA LEU A 9 -3.62 12.66 1.38
C LEU A 9 -4.80 12.11 0.57
N GLY A 10 -5.37 12.94 -0.29
CA GLY A 10 -6.56 12.62 -1.09
C GLY A 10 -6.28 12.43 -2.58
N MET A 11 -7.36 12.33 -3.36
CA MET A 11 -7.25 12.29 -4.82
C MET A 11 -6.64 13.60 -5.35
N PRO A 12 -5.86 13.56 -6.46
CA PRO A 12 -5.63 12.42 -7.36
C PRO A 12 -4.48 11.49 -6.93
N LEU A 13 -3.80 11.81 -5.83
CA LEU A 13 -2.56 11.15 -5.44
C LEU A 13 -2.78 9.91 -4.59
N SER A 14 -3.85 9.91 -3.79
CA SER A 14 -4.27 8.76 -3.03
C SER A 14 -5.74 8.41 -3.28
N ARG A 15 -6.07 7.13 -3.22
CA ARG A 15 -7.43 6.61 -3.37
C ARG A 15 -7.68 5.49 -2.36
N PRO A 16 -8.82 5.48 -1.66
CA PRO A 16 -9.21 4.34 -0.83
C PRO A 16 -9.55 3.11 -1.68
N LEU A 17 -9.08 1.93 -1.26
CA LEU A 17 -9.35 0.63 -1.87
C LEU A 17 -10.29 -0.25 -1.01
N GLY A 18 -10.79 0.31 0.09
CA GLY A 18 -11.61 -0.38 1.08
C GLY A 18 -10.78 -1.16 2.10
N ASP A 19 -11.42 -1.54 3.21
CA ASP A 19 -10.83 -2.30 4.32
C ASP A 19 -9.61 -1.61 4.98
N GLY A 20 -9.54 -0.28 4.95
CA GLY A 20 -8.42 0.48 5.51
C GLY A 20 -7.18 0.54 4.61
N VAL A 21 -7.21 -0.08 3.43
CA VAL A 21 -6.13 -0.02 2.43
C VAL A 21 -6.32 1.17 1.49
N TRP A 22 -5.22 1.83 1.18
CA TRP A 22 -5.11 2.98 0.28
C TRP A 22 -4.13 2.69 -0.85
N GLU A 23 -4.31 3.37 -1.97
CA GLU A 23 -3.41 3.35 -3.12
C GLU A 23 -2.75 4.70 -3.29
N LEU A 24 -1.41 4.75 -3.30
CA LEU A 24 -0.64 5.90 -3.75
C LEU A 24 -0.39 5.79 -5.27
N ARG A 25 -0.70 6.86 -5.99
CA ARG A 25 -0.65 6.97 -7.44
C ARG A 25 0.56 7.80 -7.87
N ILE A 26 1.60 7.12 -8.33
CA ILE A 26 2.81 7.74 -8.84
C ILE A 26 2.78 7.65 -10.37
N ASN A 27 2.73 8.80 -11.04
CA ASN A 27 2.76 8.86 -12.50
C ASN A 27 4.20 9.17 -12.94
N LEU A 28 4.95 8.14 -13.38
CA LEU A 28 6.36 8.25 -13.77
C LEU A 28 6.52 7.88 -15.24
N HIS A 29 6.39 8.84 -16.17
CA HIS A 29 6.48 8.54 -17.60
C HIS A 29 7.72 7.69 -17.96
N PRO A 30 7.58 6.57 -18.68
CA PRO A 30 6.38 6.07 -19.37
C PRO A 30 5.47 5.11 -18.57
N LYS A 31 5.70 4.95 -17.26
CA LYS A 31 5.07 3.93 -16.41
C LYS A 31 4.32 4.54 -15.22
N ASP A 32 3.06 4.14 -15.07
CA ASP A 32 2.31 4.39 -13.86
C ASP A 32 2.69 3.35 -12.78
N ILE A 33 3.14 3.82 -11.62
CA ILE A 33 3.42 3.00 -10.44
C ILE A 33 2.30 3.20 -9.42
N ARG A 34 1.90 2.11 -8.78
CA ARG A 34 0.96 2.08 -7.67
C ARG A 34 1.62 1.45 -6.46
N ILE A 35 1.37 2.04 -5.29
CA ILE A 35 1.82 1.51 -4.01
C ILE A 35 0.59 1.35 -3.13
N THR A 36 0.34 0.15 -2.61
CA THR A 36 -0.70 -0.01 -1.58
C THR A 36 -0.12 0.24 -0.20
N TYR A 37 -0.90 0.89 0.65
CA TYR A 37 -0.50 1.15 2.01
C TYR A 37 -1.68 1.18 2.98
N TRP A 38 -1.40 1.05 4.28
CA TRP A 38 -2.38 1.26 5.34
C TRP A 38 -1.71 1.94 6.55
N PHE A 39 -2.53 2.42 7.47
CA PHE A 39 -2.11 3.01 8.73
C PHE A 39 -2.50 2.07 9.87
N PRO A 40 -1.56 1.33 10.48
CA PRO A 40 -1.88 0.53 11.64
C PRO A 40 -2.21 1.40 12.86
N GLY A 41 -1.69 2.63 12.91
CA GLY A 41 -1.94 3.62 13.96
C GLY A 41 -1.92 5.04 13.42
N HIS A 42 -1.61 6.02 14.26
CA HIS A 42 -1.73 7.45 13.90
C HIS A 42 -0.52 8.01 13.14
N ASP A 43 0.67 7.44 13.35
CA ASP A 43 1.96 8.01 12.94
C ASP A 43 2.79 7.09 12.05
N ARG A 44 2.32 5.85 11.82
CA ARG A 44 3.02 4.85 11.02
C ARG A 44 2.25 4.53 9.75
N VAL A 45 2.99 4.29 8.69
CA VAL A 45 2.46 3.82 7.41
C VAL A 45 3.15 2.52 7.02
N VAL A 46 2.38 1.54 6.56
CA VAL A 46 2.90 0.27 6.06
C VAL A 46 2.65 0.19 4.58
N LEU A 47 3.73 0.03 3.80
CA LEU A 47 3.64 -0.20 2.36
C LEU A 47 3.58 -1.71 2.10
N SER A 48 2.57 -2.17 1.38
CA SER A 48 2.29 -3.61 1.21
C SER A 48 2.70 -4.16 -0.14
N THR A 49 2.46 -3.40 -1.20
CA THR A 49 2.76 -3.82 -2.57
C THR A 49 3.20 -2.62 -3.38
N VAL A 50 4.11 -2.85 -4.33
CA VAL A 50 4.51 -1.89 -5.35
C VAL A 50 4.37 -2.58 -6.69
N PHE A 51 3.58 -2.01 -7.60
CA PHE A 51 3.36 -2.63 -8.90
C PHE A 51 3.19 -1.58 -10.00
N ARG A 52 3.49 -2.01 -11.23
CA ARG A 52 3.18 -1.24 -12.43
C ARG A 52 1.70 -1.38 -12.74
N LYS A 53 1.06 -0.27 -13.11
CA LYS A 53 -0.34 -0.26 -13.48
C LYS A 53 -0.58 -1.15 -14.71
N THR A 54 -1.17 -2.31 -14.48
CA THR A 54 -1.79 -3.18 -15.49
C THR A 54 -3.12 -3.67 -14.93
N ARG A 55 -4.12 -3.90 -15.79
CA ARG A 55 -5.47 -4.31 -15.35
C ARG A 55 -5.45 -5.56 -14.45
N ASP A 56 -4.61 -6.53 -14.80
CA ASP A 56 -4.58 -7.82 -14.10
C ASP A 56 -3.80 -7.75 -12.77
N ALA A 57 -2.74 -6.94 -12.72
CA ALA A 57 -1.96 -6.76 -11.49
C ALA A 57 -2.74 -6.02 -10.41
N GLU A 58 -3.59 -5.04 -10.78
CA GLU A 58 -4.34 -4.22 -9.83
C GLU A 58 -5.14 -5.07 -8.84
N THR A 59 -6.04 -5.94 -9.32
CA THR A 59 -6.89 -6.76 -8.44
C THR A 59 -6.08 -7.72 -7.57
N ALA A 60 -5.06 -8.37 -8.16
CA ALA A 60 -4.23 -9.34 -7.44
C ALA A 60 -3.40 -8.69 -6.33
N GLN A 61 -2.82 -7.52 -6.61
CA GLN A 61 -1.99 -6.77 -5.66
C GLN A 61 -2.83 -6.14 -4.56
N VAL A 62 -4.02 -5.63 -4.86
CA VAL A 62 -4.97 -5.15 -3.83
C VAL A 62 -5.38 -6.28 -2.89
N ARG A 63 -5.68 -7.47 -3.43
CA ARG A 63 -5.99 -8.65 -2.59
C ARG A 63 -4.81 -9.04 -1.71
N ARG A 64 -3.59 -9.06 -2.26
CA ARG A 64 -2.36 -9.34 -1.50
C ARG A 64 -2.13 -8.31 -0.39
N ALA A 65 -2.34 -7.03 -0.67
CA ALA A 65 -2.21 -5.95 0.31
C ALA A 65 -3.16 -6.12 1.49
N LYS A 66 -4.44 -6.41 1.22
CA LYS A 66 -5.45 -6.66 2.26
C LYS A 66 -5.13 -7.91 3.09
N GLN A 67 -4.61 -8.97 2.47
CA GLN A 67 -4.19 -10.15 3.21
C GLN A 67 -2.98 -9.86 4.09
N ALA A 68 -1.98 -9.13 3.57
CA ALA A 68 -0.81 -8.74 4.33
C ALA A 68 -1.18 -7.87 5.53
N GLN A 69 -2.12 -6.94 5.37
CA GLN A 69 -2.66 -6.15 6.48
C GLN A 69 -3.24 -7.05 7.58
N LYS A 70 -4.14 -7.96 7.24
CA LYS A 70 -4.79 -8.85 8.22
C LYS A 70 -3.80 -9.72 8.98
N VAL A 71 -2.79 -10.25 8.29
CA VAL A 71 -1.73 -11.05 8.92
C VAL A 71 -0.92 -10.17 9.87
N CYS A 72 -0.51 -8.99 9.40
CA CYS A 72 0.28 -8.05 10.18
C CYS A 72 -0.46 -7.57 11.45
N GLU A 73 -1.75 -7.26 11.34
CA GLU A 73 -2.61 -6.89 12.48
C GLU A 73 -2.82 -8.05 13.48
N ALA A 74 -2.79 -9.30 13.00
CA ALA A 74 -2.96 -10.47 13.86
C ALA A 74 -1.66 -10.86 14.59
N GLU A 75 -0.51 -10.66 13.95
CA GLU A 75 0.81 -11.09 14.45
C GLU A 75 1.55 -10.01 15.24
N HIS A 76 1.21 -8.74 15.02
CA HIS A 76 1.93 -7.61 15.61
C HIS A 76 0.99 -6.67 16.34
N ASP A 77 1.41 -6.28 17.54
CA ASP A 77 0.87 -5.08 18.16
C ASP A 77 1.26 -3.86 17.32
N THR A 78 0.44 -2.81 17.36
CA THR A 78 0.54 -1.64 16.48
C THR A 78 1.92 -0.96 16.56
N ASP A 79 2.57 -1.08 17.72
CA ASP A 79 3.89 -0.55 18.01
C ASP A 79 5.07 -1.36 17.41
N GLN A 80 4.83 -2.57 16.90
CA GLN A 80 5.89 -3.50 16.45
C GLN A 80 6.02 -3.64 14.93
N ILE A 81 5.16 -2.99 14.15
CA ILE A 81 5.14 -3.20 12.70
C ILE A 81 6.35 -2.50 12.04
N ILE A 82 7.37 -3.29 11.70
CA ILE A 82 8.57 -2.88 10.95
C ILE A 82 8.79 -3.84 9.76
N SER A 83 8.51 -3.31 8.56
CA SER A 83 8.84 -3.74 7.18
C SER A 83 9.13 -5.22 6.84
N VAL A 84 8.35 -5.77 5.89
CA VAL A 84 8.84 -6.69 4.84
C VAL A 84 8.21 -6.32 3.50
N ILE A 85 9.00 -5.80 2.56
CA ILE A 85 8.62 -5.67 1.15
C ILE A 85 9.47 -6.68 0.38
N GLU A 86 9.00 -7.91 0.24
CA GLU A 86 9.54 -8.81 -0.78
C GLU A 86 8.83 -8.53 -2.10
N SER A 87 9.56 -7.89 -3.01
CA SER A 87 9.29 -7.89 -4.44
C SER A 87 9.34 -9.33 -4.97
N PRO A 88 8.35 -9.80 -5.75
CA PRO A 88 8.59 -10.94 -6.60
C PRO A 88 9.32 -10.43 -7.84
N GLU A 89 10.65 -10.58 -7.86
CA GLU A 89 11.39 -10.64 -9.12
C GLU A 89 11.13 -12.01 -9.77
N GLY A 90 10.65 -11.99 -11.01
CA GLY A 90 10.98 -12.98 -12.03
C GLY A 90 10.29 -14.35 -11.97
N SER A 91 9.32 -14.55 -12.85
CA SER A 91 9.56 -15.34 -14.08
C SER A 91 8.52 -15.02 -15.15
#